data_AF-A0A963JSF4-F1
#
_entry.id   AF-A0A963JSF4-F1
#
_cell.length_a   1.000
_cell.length_b   1.000
_cell.length_c   1.000
_cell.angle_alpha   90.00
_cell.angle_beta   90.00
_cell.angle_gamma   90.00
#
_symmetry.space_group_name_H-M   'P 1'
#
loop_
_entity.id
_entity.type
_entity.pdbx_description
1 polymer ?
#
loop_
_entity_poly.entity_id
_entity_poly.type
_entity_poly.pdbx_seq_one_letter_code
_entity_poly.pdbx_strand_id
1 'polypeptide(L)'
;MTTTPHPFDQALVLESTAPGHFRGHTNPAYWNMVGPFGGITAATVLRAILLHPDRLGDPLSLTVNYAGALSTGPFTVQAMPVRTNRSTQHWNVSILQTGVQGEQVVTT
;
A
#
# COMPACT_ATOMS: atom_id res chain seq x y z
N MET A 1 -8.37 -13.64 -26.63
CA MET A 1 -7.43 -14.32 -25.73
C MET A 1 -7.42 -13.57 -24.42
N THR A 2 -7.91 -14.15 -23.33
CA THR A 2 -7.86 -13.54 -21.99
C THR A 2 -6.50 -13.84 -21.39
N THR A 3 -5.61 -12.85 -21.36
CA THR A 3 -4.31 -12.95 -20.69
C THR A 3 -4.56 -13.02 -19.19
N THR A 4 -4.11 -14.10 -18.54
CA THR A 4 -4.08 -14.18 -17.07
C THR A 4 -3.21 -13.04 -16.54
N PRO A 5 -3.73 -12.15 -15.67
CA PRO A 5 -2.96 -11.02 -15.16
C PRO A 5 -1.73 -11.51 -14.37
N HIS A 6 -0.60 -10.82 -14.49
CA HIS A 6 0.62 -11.21 -13.79
C HIS A 6 0.41 -11.14 -12.26
N PRO A 7 0.98 -12.04 -11.45
CA PRO A 7 0.77 -12.04 -9.99
C PRO A 7 1.09 -10.70 -9.31
N PHE A 8 2.08 -9.97 -9.82
CA PHE A 8 2.41 -8.63 -9.34
C PHE A 8 1.24 -7.65 -9.53
N ASP A 9 0.62 -7.64 -10.70
CA ASP A 9 -0.50 -6.75 -11.01
C ASP A 9 -1.69 -7.07 -10.11
N GLN A 10 -1.94 -8.37 -9.87
CA GLN A 10 -3.00 -8.82 -8.97
C GLN A 10 -2.74 -8.39 -7.52
N ALA A 11 -1.50 -8.48 -7.04
CA ALA A 11 -1.12 -8.11 -5.68
C ALA A 11 -1.17 -6.58 -5.43
N LEU A 12 -1.14 -5.77 -6.49
CA LEU A 12 -1.21 -4.31 -6.42
C LEU A 12 -2.61 -3.73 -6.71
N VAL A 13 -3.64 -4.58 -6.79
CA VAL A 13 -5.02 -4.11 -6.88
C VAL A 13 -5.40 -3.41 -5.58
N LEU A 14 -5.71 -2.12 -5.68
CA LEU A 14 -6.21 -1.29 -4.60
C LEU A 14 -7.53 -0.65 -5.04
N GLU A 15 -8.58 -0.85 -4.25
CA GLU A 15 -9.88 -0.23 -4.42
C GLU A 15 -9.91 1.10 -3.66
N SER A 16 -10.21 2.22 -4.32
CA SER A 16 -10.37 3.49 -3.63
C SER A 16 -11.72 3.53 -2.90
N THR A 17 -11.67 3.74 -1.59
CA THR A 17 -12.88 3.86 -0.74
C THR A 17 -13.22 5.32 -0.45
N ALA A 18 -12.22 6.20 -0.49
CA ALA A 18 -12.32 7.65 -0.46
C ALA A 18 -11.01 8.25 -1.02
N PRO A 19 -10.92 9.56 -1.29
CA PRO A 19 -9.65 10.20 -1.60
C PRO A 19 -8.58 9.86 -0.54
N GLY A 20 -7.44 9.35 -1.00
CA GLY A 20 -6.33 8.91 -0.13
C GLY A 20 -6.58 7.65 0.70
N HIS A 21 -7.72 7.00 0.56
CA HIS A 21 -8.05 5.78 1.28
C HIS A 21 -8.30 4.62 0.32
N PHE A 22 -7.61 3.52 0.56
CA PHE A 22 -7.65 2.35 -0.31
C PHE A 22 -7.84 1.07 0.49
N ARG A 23 -8.51 0.09 -0.11
CA ARG A 23 -8.61 -1.28 0.38
C ARG A 23 -7.81 -2.20 -0.53
N GLY A 24 -7.00 -3.08 0.08
CA GLY A 24 -6.22 -4.09 -0.61
C GLY A 24 -6.32 -5.46 0.06
N HIS A 25 -5.63 -6.43 -0.50
CA HIS A 25 -5.56 -7.79 0.03
C HIS A 25 -4.15 -8.36 -0.15
N THR A 26 -3.63 -9.05 0.86
CA THR A 26 -2.35 -9.76 0.73
C THR A 26 -2.45 -10.87 -0.30
N ASN A 27 -1.44 -11.04 -1.15
CA ASN A 27 -1.44 -12.09 -2.17
C ASN A 27 -0.52 -13.26 -1.76
N PRO A 28 -0.99 -14.52 -1.79
CA PRO A 28 -0.17 -15.70 -1.47
C PRO A 28 1.12 -15.83 -2.28
N ALA A 29 1.14 -15.32 -3.52
CA ALA A 29 2.32 -15.37 -4.38
C ALA A 29 3.53 -14.59 -3.83
N TYR A 30 3.31 -13.70 -2.87
CA TYR A 30 4.35 -12.88 -2.23
C TYR A 30 4.51 -13.19 -0.74
N TRP A 31 3.97 -14.32 -0.27
CA TRP A 31 4.03 -14.71 1.13
C TRP A 31 5.40 -15.31 1.49
N ASN A 32 5.94 -14.91 2.65
CA ASN A 32 7.15 -15.48 3.26
C ASN A 32 6.79 -16.22 4.57
N MET A 33 7.73 -16.45 5.50
CA MET A 33 7.45 -17.16 6.76
C MET A 33 6.40 -16.51 7.66
N VAL A 34 6.35 -15.19 7.78
CA VAL A 34 5.51 -14.47 8.77
C VAL A 34 4.58 -13.41 8.17
N GLY A 35 4.72 -13.13 6.89
CA GLY A 35 4.01 -12.06 6.20
C GLY A 35 4.52 -11.89 4.76
N PRO A 36 3.97 -10.92 4.01
CA PRO A 36 4.45 -10.65 2.65
C PRO A 36 5.89 -10.13 2.64
N PHE A 37 6.63 -10.39 1.56
CA PHE A 37 7.96 -9.80 1.37
C PHE A 37 7.91 -8.26 1.38
N GLY A 38 8.90 -7.61 2.01
CA GLY A 38 8.91 -6.14 2.13
C GLY A 38 8.78 -5.40 0.79
N GLY A 39 9.33 -5.96 -0.30
CA GLY A 39 9.20 -5.39 -1.64
C GLY A 39 7.75 -5.23 -2.12
N ILE A 40 6.86 -6.21 -1.86
CA ILE A 40 5.45 -6.08 -2.27
C ILE A 40 4.70 -5.08 -1.39
N THR A 41 5.04 -5.01 -0.10
CA THR A 41 4.50 -4.00 0.82
C THR A 41 4.91 -2.59 0.39
N ALA A 42 6.19 -2.38 0.06
CA ALA A 42 6.69 -1.10 -0.46
C ALA A 42 6.02 -0.72 -1.80
N ALA A 43 5.85 -1.68 -2.71
CA ALA A 43 5.14 -1.47 -3.98
C ALA A 43 3.67 -1.09 -3.76
N THR A 44 3.01 -1.66 -2.74
CA THR A 44 1.64 -1.35 -2.35
C THR A 44 1.51 0.07 -1.81
N VAL A 45 2.42 0.49 -0.92
CA VAL A 45 2.52 1.87 -0.43
C VAL A 45 2.68 2.85 -1.59
N LEU A 46 3.60 2.56 -2.52
CA LEU A 46 3.83 3.40 -3.67
C LEU A 46 2.60 3.46 -4.59
N ARG A 47 1.94 2.31 -4.82
CA ARG A 47 0.74 2.22 -5.65
C ARG A 47 -0.38 3.13 -5.15
N ALA A 48 -0.57 3.25 -3.84
CA ALA A 48 -1.56 4.16 -3.26
C ALA A 48 -1.30 5.63 -3.64
N ILE A 49 -0.03 6.07 -3.62
CA ILE A 49 0.36 7.40 -4.11
C ILE A 49 0.11 7.51 -5.61
N LEU A 50 0.49 6.50 -6.40
CA LEU A 50 0.33 6.52 -7.85
C LEU A 50 -1.14 6.64 -8.30
N LEU A 51 -2.07 6.13 -7.50
CA LEU A 51 -3.53 6.20 -7.72
C LEU A 51 -4.18 7.46 -7.13
N HIS A 52 -3.47 8.23 -6.30
CA HIS A 52 -4.05 9.36 -5.59
C HIS A 52 -4.37 10.53 -6.54
N PRO A 53 -5.56 11.16 -6.47
CA PRO A 53 -5.93 12.27 -7.37
C PRO A 53 -5.00 13.48 -7.25
N ASP A 54 -4.57 13.82 -6.03
CA ASP A 54 -3.64 14.94 -5.78
C ASP A 54 -2.15 14.65 -6.10
N ARG A 55 -1.84 13.49 -6.71
CA ARG A 55 -0.47 13.17 -7.10
C ARG A 55 0.03 14.13 -8.17
N LEU A 56 1.21 14.67 -7.93
CA LEU A 56 1.96 15.46 -8.92
C LEU A 56 3.33 14.83 -9.19
N GLY A 57 3.65 14.65 -10.46
CA GLY A 57 4.95 14.11 -10.90
C GLY A 57 5.15 12.62 -10.62
N ASP A 58 6.42 12.21 -10.62
CA ASP A 58 6.83 10.81 -10.48
C ASP A 58 7.57 10.53 -9.17
N PRO A 59 7.53 9.29 -8.66
CA PRO A 59 8.25 8.92 -7.44
C PRO A 59 9.76 9.06 -7.60
N LEU A 60 10.40 9.71 -6.62
CA LEU A 60 11.85 9.90 -6.60
C LEU A 60 12.55 9.07 -5.50
N SER A 61 11.94 8.98 -4.32
CA SER A 61 12.50 8.27 -3.16
C SER A 61 11.38 7.70 -2.31
N LEU A 62 11.60 6.50 -1.75
CA LEU A 62 10.69 5.86 -0.81
C LEU A 62 11.48 5.36 0.40
N THR A 63 10.99 5.68 1.59
CA THR A 63 11.47 5.12 2.85
C THR A 63 10.29 4.42 3.51
N VAL A 64 10.46 3.15 3.87
CA VAL A 64 9.40 2.33 4.48
C VAL A 64 9.90 1.85 5.84
N ASN A 65 9.10 2.07 6.88
CA ASN A 65 9.34 1.52 8.20
C ASN A 65 8.41 0.31 8.40
N TYR A 66 8.97 -0.87 8.59
CA TYR A 66 8.18 -2.09 8.79
C TYR A 66 7.90 -2.26 10.29
N ALA A 67 6.77 -1.72 10.76
CA ALA A 67 6.41 -1.72 12.18
C ALA A 67 5.87 -3.07 12.68
N GLY A 68 5.34 -3.90 11.77
CA GLY A 68 4.87 -5.25 12.05
C GLY A 68 4.69 -6.07 10.78
N ALA A 69 4.40 -7.36 10.94
CA ALA A 69 4.07 -8.21 9.79
C ALA A 69 2.59 -8.06 9.43
N LEU A 70 2.29 -7.94 8.13
CA LEU A 70 0.91 -8.03 7.67
C LEU A 70 0.42 -9.47 7.80
N SER A 71 -0.79 -9.63 8.34
CA SER A 71 -1.52 -10.89 8.36
C SER A 71 -2.18 -11.17 7.01
N THR A 72 -2.44 -12.44 6.70
CA THR A 72 -3.20 -12.83 5.52
C THR A 72 -4.59 -12.21 5.59
N GLY A 73 -5.00 -11.51 4.54
CA GLY A 73 -6.34 -10.96 4.44
C GLY A 73 -6.39 -9.53 3.89
N PRO A 74 -7.51 -8.84 4.14
CA PRO A 74 -7.67 -7.45 3.73
C PRO A 74 -6.80 -6.53 4.59
N PHE A 75 -6.42 -5.40 4.00
CA PHE A 75 -5.82 -4.27 4.68
C PHE A 75 -6.34 -2.96 4.09
N THR A 76 -6.11 -1.87 4.79
CA THR A 76 -6.36 -0.51 4.27
C THR A 76 -5.07 0.26 4.15
N VAL A 77 -4.97 1.11 3.13
CA VAL A 77 -3.86 2.04 2.94
C VAL A 77 -4.39 3.47 3.03
N GLN A 78 -3.73 4.30 3.82
CA GLN A 78 -4.00 5.74 3.90
C GLN A 78 -2.79 6.46 3.30
N ALA A 79 -2.99 7.21 2.23
CA ALA A 79 -1.96 8.02 1.58
C ALA A 79 -2.32 9.50 1.69
N MET A 80 -1.51 10.27 2.39
CA MET A 80 -1.74 11.69 2.67
C MET A 80 -0.57 12.54 2.16
N PRO A 81 -0.81 13.52 1.27
CA PRO A 81 0.21 14.49 0.94
C PRO A 81 0.41 15.42 2.15
N VAL A 82 1.64 15.50 2.66
CA VAL A 82 1.96 16.31 3.85
C VAL A 82 2.65 17.64 3.49
N ARG A 83 3.24 17.73 2.29
CA ARG A 83 3.82 18.96 1.78
C ARG A 83 3.89 18.94 0.25
N THR A 84 3.38 19.99 -0.38
CA THR A 84 3.46 20.20 -1.83
C THR A 84 4.17 21.52 -2.12
N ASN A 85 5.15 21.51 -3.01
CA ASN A 85 5.78 22.72 -3.55
C ASN A 85 5.88 22.63 -5.09
N ARG A 86 6.58 23.58 -5.72
CA ARG A 86 6.71 23.66 -7.18
C ARG A 86 7.41 22.44 -7.83
N SER A 87 8.27 21.74 -7.10
CA SER A 87 9.16 20.70 -7.63
C SER A 87 9.04 19.34 -6.95
N THR A 88 8.56 19.26 -5.71
CA THR A 88 8.42 18.00 -4.98
C THR A 88 7.14 17.94 -4.15
N GLN A 89 6.68 16.71 -3.93
CA GLN A 89 5.59 16.37 -3.02
C GLN A 89 6.09 15.33 -2.02
N HIS A 90 5.80 15.56 -0.74
CA HIS A 90 6.11 14.64 0.35
C HIS A 90 4.82 14.00 0.85
N TRP A 91 4.89 12.71 1.14
CA TRP A 91 3.74 11.89 1.47
C TRP A 91 3.99 11.15 2.78
N ASN A 92 2.95 11.01 3.59
CA ASN A 92 2.86 9.99 4.61
C ASN A 92 1.92 8.89 4.11
N VAL A 93 2.31 7.64 4.26
CA VAL A 93 1.48 6.50 3.89
C VAL A 93 1.54 5.48 5.02
N SER A 94 0.36 4.97 5.40
CA SER A 94 0.26 3.93 6.42
C SER A 94 -0.59 2.77 5.93
N ILE A 95 -0.20 1.55 6.30
CA ILE A 95 -1.01 0.34 6.12
C ILE A 95 -1.57 -0.07 7.47
N LEU A 96 -2.88 -0.30 7.51
CA LEU A 96 -3.60 -0.71 8.70
C LEU A 96 -4.31 -2.05 8.45
N GLN A 97 -4.31 -2.90 9.47
CA GLN A 97 -5.12 -4.11 9.53
C GLN A 97 -5.92 -4.16 10.81
N THR A 98 -7.07 -4.82 10.75
CA THR A 98 -7.82 -5.17 11.95
C THR A 98 -7.11 -6.32 12.65
N GLY A 99 -6.64 -6.08 13.87
CA GLY A 99 -6.03 -7.06 14.74
C GLY A 99 -7.02 -8.14 15.19
N VAL A 100 -6.50 -9.17 15.85
CA VAL A 100 -7.28 -10.33 16.31
C VAL A 100 -8.35 -9.98 17.35
N GLN A 101 -8.24 -8.85 18.04
CA GLN A 101 -9.25 -8.35 18.99
C GLN A 101 -10.13 -7.23 18.41
N GLY A 102 -10.04 -6.97 17.10
CA GLY A 102 -10.87 -6.00 16.39
C GLY A 102 -10.33 -4.57 16.36
N GLU A 103 -9.17 -4.29 16.96
CA GLU A 103 -8.51 -2.98 16.92
C GLU A 103 -7.83 -2.72 15.57
N GLN A 104 -7.72 -1.45 15.15
CA GLN A 104 -6.86 -1.10 14.02
C GLN A 104 -5.41 -1.02 14.47
N VAL A 105 -4.54 -1.82 13.85
CA VAL A 105 -3.10 -1.82 14.08
C VAL A 105 -2.39 -1.24 12.88
N VAL A 106 -1.54 -0.24 13.09
CA VAL A 106 -0.63 0.27 12.06
C VAL A 106 0.49 -0.74 11.88
N THR A 107 0.61 -1.28 10.68
CA THR A 107 1.57 -2.34 10.36
C THR A 107 2.80 -1.78 9.62
N THR A 108 2.63 -0.68 8.90
CA THR A 108 3.68 0.01 8.11
C THR A 108 3.34 1.48 8.03
#